data_AF-A0AAV8YHE1-F1
#
_entry.id   AF-A0AAV8YHE1-F1
#
_cell.length_a   1.000
_cell.length_b   1.000
_cell.length_c   1.000
_cell.angle_alpha   90.00
_cell.angle_beta   90.00
_cell.angle_gamma   90.00
#
_symmetry.space_group_name_H-M   'P 1'
#
loop_
_entity.id
_entity.type
_entity.pdbx_description
1 polymer ?
#
loop_
_entity_poly.entity_id
_entity_poly.type
_entity_poly.pdbx_seq_one_letter_code
_entity_poly.pdbx_strand_id
1 'polypeptide(L)' 'MNNEAMTGTHTQNPIISRITLALMEDTGWYTANYSMAEEMSWGRNLGCDFVMKSCKEWITQKSARYLIKF' A
#
# COMPACT_ATOMS: atom_id res chain seq x y z
N MET A 1 4.90 -0.90 0.82
CA MET A 1 5.24 -0.41 -0.51
C MET A 1 6.65 -0.79 -0.94
N ASN A 2 7.54 -1.24 -0.04
CA ASN A 2 8.95 -1.47 -0.39
C ASN A 2 9.18 -2.43 -1.59
N ASN A 3 8.27 -3.37 -1.83
CA ASN A 3 8.35 -4.28 -2.96
C ASN A 3 7.41 -3.93 -4.12
N GLU A 4 6.68 -2.81 -4.05
CA GLU A 4 5.76 -2.38 -5.10
C GLU A 4 6.57 -1.89 -6.32
N ALA A 5 6.17 -2.27 -7.54
CA ALA A 5 6.97 -2.05 -8.74
C ALA A 5 7.30 -0.59 -9.06
N MET A 6 6.43 0.34 -8.67
CA MET A 6 6.55 1.78 -8.93
C MET A 6 6.97 2.56 -7.68
N THR A 7 7.54 1.89 -6.68
CA THR A 7 8.18 2.55 -5.54
C THR A 7 9.54 3.16 -5.92
N GLY A 8 9.99 4.19 -5.22
CA GLY A 8 11.28 4.86 -5.45
C GLY A 8 12.52 4.08 -4.98
N THR A 9 12.40 2.78 -4.75
CA THR A 9 13.47 1.90 -4.25
C THR A 9 13.51 0.61 -5.05
N HIS A 10 14.70 0.13 -5.39
CA HIS A 10 14.84 -1.14 -6.09
C HIS A 10 14.66 -2.32 -5.10
N THR A 11 13.85 -3.30 -5.48
CA THR A 11 13.70 -4.59 -4.78
C THR A 11 14.03 -5.73 -5.75
N GLN A 12 14.54 -6.85 -5.24
CA GLN A 12 14.80 -8.04 -6.05
C GLN A 12 13.51 -8.77 -6.47
N ASN A 13 12.42 -8.57 -5.72
CA ASN A 13 11.13 -9.19 -5.99
C ASN A 13 10.05 -8.09 -6.08
N PRO A 14 9.99 -7.33 -7.20
CA PRO A 14 8.95 -6.34 -7.40
C PRO A 14 7.59 -7.02 -7.62
N ILE A 15 6.54 -6.45 -7.05
CA ILE A 15 5.16 -6.88 -7.25
C ILE A 15 4.41 -5.85 -8.09
N ILE A 16 3.66 -6.32 -9.09
CA ILE A 16 2.71 -5.48 -9.84
C ILE A 16 1.38 -5.48 -9.08
N SER A 17 1.17 -4.47 -8.25
CA SER A 17 -0.05 -4.34 -7.45
C SER A 17 -1.23 -3.78 -8.26
N ARG A 18 -2.45 -3.88 -7.70
CA ARG A 18 -3.64 -3.19 -8.24
C ARG A 18 -3.44 -1.66 -8.36
N ILE A 19 -2.57 -1.06 -7.54
CA ILE A 19 -2.30 0.38 -7.56
C ILE A 19 -1.50 0.74 -8.82
N THR A 20 -0.43 -0.01 -9.13
CA THR A 20 0.34 0.20 -10.36
C THR A 20 -0.54 -0.01 -11.59
N LEU A 21 -1.35 -1.07 -11.62
CA LEU A 21 -2.26 -1.32 -12.73
C LEU A 21 -3.26 -0.17 -12.93
N ALA A 22 -3.85 0.35 -11.85
CA ALA A 22 -4.73 1.50 -11.91
C ALA A 22 -4.03 2.76 -12.42
N LEU A 23 -2.81 3.04 -11.92
CA LEU A 23 -2.03 4.17 -12.40
C LEU A 23 -1.77 4.09 -13.91
N MET A 24 -1.43 2.91 -14.42
CA MET A 24 -1.18 2.69 -15.85
C MET A 24 -2.45 2.82 -16.68
N GLU A 25 -3.60 2.34 -16.19
CA GLU A 25 -4.90 2.49 -16.86
C GLU A 25 -5.36 3.95 -16.89
N ASP A 26 -5.18 4.70 -15.80
CA ASP A 26 -5.54 6.12 -15.69
C ASP A 26 -4.78 7.02 -16.68
N THR A 27 -3.61 6.58 -17.19
CA THR A 27 -2.93 7.29 -18.28
C THR A 27 -3.72 7.28 -19.59
N GLY A 28 -4.66 6.34 -19.75
CA GLY A 28 -5.41 6.09 -20.97
C GLY A 28 -4.64 5.33 -22.05
N TRP A 29 -3.38 4.93 -21.80
CA TRP A 29 -2.55 4.22 -22.79
C TRP A 29 -2.74 2.71 -22.75
N TYR A 30 -3.25 2.19 -21.63
CA TYR A 30 -3.37 0.76 -21.36
C TYR A 30 -4.75 0.41 -20.80
N THR A 31 -5.21 -0.81 -21.08
CA THR A 31 -6.33 -1.44 -20.37
C THR A 31 -5.76 -2.53 -19.48
N ALA A 32 -5.94 -2.40 -18.17
CA ALA A 32 -5.28 -3.26 -17.19
C ALA A 32 -6.09 -4.54 -16.93
N ASN A 33 -5.43 -5.70 -16.96
CA ASN A 33 -6.02 -6.95 -16.47
C ASN A 33 -5.77 -7.10 -14.96
N TYR A 34 -6.72 -6.63 -14.15
CA TYR A 34 -6.64 -6.71 -12.69
C TYR A 34 -6.65 -8.13 -12.10
N SER A 35 -6.96 -9.15 -12.90
CA SER A 35 -6.85 -10.56 -12.46
C SER A 35 -5.40 -11.01 -12.33
N MET A 36 -4.47 -10.30 -12.97
CA MET A 36 -3.02 -10.55 -12.87
C MET A 36 -2.36 -9.75 -11.74
N ALA A 37 -3.13 -8.94 -10.99
CA ALA A 37 -2.58 -8.13 -9.92
C ALA A 37 -2.06 -9.00 -8.78
N GLU A 38 -0.83 -8.75 -8.36
CA GLU A 38 -0.22 -9.42 -7.22
C GLU A 38 -0.73 -8.84 -5.89
N GLU A 39 -0.79 -9.70 -4.87
CA GLU A 39 -1.26 -9.28 -3.55
C GLU A 39 -0.22 -8.41 -2.84
N MET A 40 -0.65 -7.21 -2.44
CA MET A 40 0.15 -6.32 -1.60
C MET A 40 -0.37 -6.33 -0.16
N SER A 41 0.39 -6.95 0.75
CA SER A 41 0.06 -7.02 2.17
C SER A 41 0.30 -5.71 2.92
N TRP A 42 1.22 -4.88 2.44
CA TRP A 42 1.55 -3.62 3.07
C TRP A 42 0.38 -2.65 3.03
N GLY A 43 0.04 -2.04 4.17
CA GLY A 43 -1.09 -1.10 4.27
C GLY A 43 -2.47 -1.76 4.32
N ARG A 44 -2.58 -3.08 4.06
CA ARG A 44 -3.87 -3.79 4.01
C ARG A 44 -4.59 -3.68 5.35
N ASN A 45 -5.84 -3.20 5.30
CA ASN A 45 -6.73 -3.03 6.46
C ASN A 45 -6.18 -2.11 7.58
N LEU A 46 -5.22 -1.22 7.29
CA LEU A 46 -4.70 -0.28 8.30
C LEU A 46 -5.55 0.99 8.48
N GLY A 47 -6.52 1.23 7.57
CA GLY A 47 -7.49 2.33 7.64
C GLY A 47 -6.94 3.70 7.23
N CYS A 48 -7.80 4.72 7.23
CA CYS A 48 -7.44 6.07 6.76
C CYS A 48 -6.35 6.74 7.61
N ASP A 49 -6.33 6.48 8.93
CA ASP A 49 -5.31 7.05 9.82
C ASP A 49 -3.88 6.68 9.38
N PHE A 50 -3.69 5.50 8.76
CA PHE A 50 -2.38 5.06 8.27
C PHE A 50 -1.84 5.94 7.14
N VAL A 51 -2.72 6.43 6.25
CA VAL A 51 -2.32 7.26 5.09
C VAL A 51 -2.38 8.76 5.38
N MET A 52 -3.25 9.17 6.32
CA MET A 52 -3.50 10.58 6.61
C MET A 52 -2.66 11.15 7.76
N LYS A 53 -2.13 10.31 8.66
CA LYS A 53 -1.30 10.74 9.78
C LYS A 53 0.18 10.53 9.49
N SER A 54 1.03 11.26 10.21
CA SER A 54 2.47 10.98 10.14
C SER A 54 2.77 9.57 10.68
N CYS A 55 3.86 8.98 10.20
CA CYS A 55 4.32 7.66 10.64
C CYS A 55 4.38 7.56 12.18
N LYS A 56 4.93 8.59 12.84
CA LYS A 56 5.04 8.64 14.30
C LYS A 56 3.66 8.67 14.98
N GLU A 57 2.77 9.55 14.54
CA GLU A 57 1.43 9.67 15.13
C GLU A 57 0.63 8.38 15.00
N TRP A 58 0.66 7.76 13.81
CA TRP A 58 -0.04 6.50 13.57
C TRP A 58 0.48 5.37 14.47
N ILE A 59 1.81 5.23 14.62
CA ILE A 59 2.42 4.23 15.51
C ILE A 59 2.01 4.49 16.96
N THR A 60 2.10 5.73 17.44
CA THR A 60 1.72 6.07 18.82
C THR A 60 0.24 5.79 19.07
N GLN A 61 -0.64 6.17 18.15
CA GLN A 61 -2.09 5.92 18.26
C GLN A 61 -2.40 4.42 18.26
N LYS A 62 -1.76 3.64 17.39
CA LYS A 62 -1.96 2.18 17.30
C LYS A 62 -1.52 1.49 18.59
N SER A 63 -0.37 1.87 19.14
CA SER A 63 0.12 1.34 20.43
C SER A 63 -0.83 1.68 21.57
N ALA A 64 -1.32 2.92 21.65
CA ALA A 64 -2.31 3.31 22.65
C ALA A 64 -3.59 2.48 22.54
N ARG A 65 -4.16 2.32 21.33
CA ARG A 65 -5.36 1.48 21.09
C ARG A 65 -5.18 0.03 21.54
N TYR A 66 -3.97 -0.52 21.50
CA TYR A 66 -3.70 -1.89 21.98
C TYR A 66 -3.68 -1.98 23.51
N LEU A 67 -3.23 -0.92 24.19
CA LEU A 67 -3.17 -0.86 25.66
C LEU A 67 -4.55 -0.77 26.31
N ILE A 68 -5.52 -0.10 25.67
CA ILE A 68 -6.92 -0.01 26.14
C ILE A 68 -7.79 -1.19 25.68
N LYS A 69 -7.22 -2.18 25.00
CA LYS A 69 -7.94 -3.37 24.53
C LYS A 69 -7.70 -4.61 25.43
N PHE A 70 -7.06 -4.42 26.58
CA PHE A 70 -6.95 -5.40 27.67
C PHE A 70 -7.97 -5.12 28.76
#